data_AF-A0A9E0R0X8-F1
#
_entry.id   AF-A0A9E0R0X8-F1
#
_cell.length_a   1.000
_cell.length_b   1.000
_cell.length_c   1.000
_cell.angle_alpha   90.00
_cell.angle_beta   90.00
_cell.angle_gamma   90.00
#
_symmetry.space_group_name_H-M   'P 1'
#
loop_
_entity.id
_entity.type
_entity.pdbx_description
1 polymer ?
#
loop_
_entity_poly.entity_id
_entity_poly.type
_entity_poly.pdbx_seq_one_letter_code
_entity_poly.pdbx_strand_id
1 'polypeptide(L)'
;MQTYSEQHAGFTLLELLVVMAIAGMLLALIVPRFGSAFSGAQFQKQVRVLTSTLNQARNKASATGQIIRLELSATDRSLIDASGVSLFSWSEDTQLIFIDKEHRPLESGYLLFIPDAGSNGATLQLSQQLEKQKRQVEFSISWLTGGVSYETL
;
A
#
# COMPACT_ATOMS: atom_id res chain seq x y z
N MET A 1 -30.59 -59.14 29.81
CA MET A 1 -30.48 -57.90 29.03
C MET A 1 -30.03 -56.80 29.97
N GLN A 2 -28.75 -56.41 29.94
CA GLN A 2 -28.22 -55.29 30.72
C GLN A 2 -28.23 -54.05 29.82
N THR A 3 -29.09 -53.09 30.14
CA THR A 3 -29.14 -51.78 29.47
C THR A 3 -28.07 -50.89 30.08
N TYR A 4 -27.01 -50.61 29.32
CA TYR A 4 -26.06 -49.57 29.69
C TYR A 4 -26.77 -48.22 29.62
N SER A 5 -26.96 -47.58 30.78
CA SER A 5 -27.41 -46.19 30.84
C SER A 5 -26.25 -45.29 30.42
N GLU A 6 -26.31 -44.75 29.21
CA GLU A 6 -25.45 -43.65 28.77
C GLU A 6 -25.68 -42.47 29.74
N GLN A 7 -24.73 -42.22 30.63
CA GLN A 7 -24.75 -41.04 31.47
C GLN A 7 -24.36 -39.85 30.61
N HIS A 8 -25.34 -39.01 30.31
CA HIS A 8 -25.09 -37.70 29.71
C HIS A 8 -24.31 -36.84 30.71
N ALA A 9 -22.99 -36.81 30.59
CA ALA A 9 -22.13 -35.89 31.31
C ALA A 9 -22.42 -34.47 30.80
N GLY A 10 -23.15 -33.69 31.60
CA GLY A 10 -23.37 -32.26 31.34
C GLY A 10 -22.14 -31.45 31.71
N PHE A 11 -21.82 -30.45 30.89
CA PHE A 11 -20.74 -29.50 31.15
C PHE A 11 -20.93 -28.81 32.51
N THR A 12 -19.86 -28.73 33.30
CA THR A 12 -19.89 -27.98 34.57
C THR A 12 -19.79 -26.48 34.30
N LEU A 13 -20.28 -25.63 35.22
CA LEU A 13 -20.10 -24.18 35.14
C LEU A 13 -18.62 -23.79 35.08
N LEU A 14 -17.77 -24.50 35.82
CA LEU A 14 -16.33 -24.29 35.83
C LEU A 14 -15.72 -24.55 34.43
N GLU A 15 -16.16 -25.62 33.77
CA GLU A 15 -15.68 -25.98 32.44
C GLU A 15 -16.04 -24.90 31.41
N LEU A 16 -17.26 -24.37 31.45
CA LEU A 16 -17.67 -23.26 30.58
C LEU A 16 -16.84 -21.99 30.84
N LEU A 17 -16.54 -21.67 32.10
CA LEU A 17 -15.66 -20.54 32.46
C LEU A 17 -14.24 -20.72 31.93
N VAL A 18 -13.68 -21.93 32.05
CA VAL A 18 -12.34 -22.24 31.53
C VAL A 18 -12.31 -22.16 30.01
N VAL A 19 -13.33 -22.68 29.32
CA VAL A 19 -13.44 -22.57 27.86
C VAL A 19 -13.52 -21.11 27.42
N MET A 20 -14.31 -20.28 28.10
CA MET A 20 -14.37 -18.85 27.79
C MET A 20 -13.04 -18.13 28.07
N ALA A 21 -12.33 -18.47 29.15
CA ALA A 21 -11.03 -17.91 29.46
C ALA A 21 -9.98 -18.28 28.39
N ILE A 22 -9.96 -19.55 27.94
CA ILE A 22 -9.09 -20.01 26.87
C ILE A 22 -9.46 -19.34 25.54
N ALA A 23 -10.76 -19.28 25.21
CA ALA A 23 -11.24 -18.62 24.00
C ALA A 23 -10.86 -17.12 23.98
N GLY A 24 -11.03 -16.41 25.10
CA GLY A 24 -10.61 -15.02 25.25
C GLY A 24 -9.10 -14.83 25.07
N MET A 25 -8.29 -15.73 25.64
CA MET A 25 -6.84 -15.70 25.47
C MET A 25 -6.42 -15.97 24.02
N LEU A 26 -7.06 -16.92 23.35
CA LEU A 26 -6.82 -17.21 21.93
C LEU A 26 -7.19 -16.01 21.04
N LEU A 27 -8.35 -15.39 21.27
CA LEU A 27 -8.78 -14.20 20.53
C LEU A 27 -7.79 -13.04 20.71
N ALA A 28 -7.29 -12.82 21.94
CA ALA A 28 -6.28 -11.79 22.22
C ALA A 28 -4.97 -11.99 21.43
N LEU A 29 -4.61 -13.22 21.09
CA LEU A 29 -3.41 -13.54 20.30
C LEU A 29 -3.63 -13.46 18.79
N ILE A 30 -4.83 -13.81 18.32
CA ILE A 30 -5.13 -13.97 16.90
C ILE A 30 -5.47 -12.63 16.23
N VAL A 31 -6.32 -11.80 16.88
CA VAL A 31 -6.83 -10.55 16.29
C VAL A 31 -5.72 -9.59 15.81
N PRO A 32 -4.64 -9.34 16.57
CA PRO A 32 -3.58 -8.42 16.13
C PRO A 32 -2.82 -8.89 14.87
N ARG A 33 -2.76 -10.21 14.61
CA ARG A 33 -2.01 -10.77 13.47
C ARG A 33 -2.75 -10.63 12.15
N PHE A 34 -4.08 -10.72 12.15
CA PHE A 34 -4.88 -10.56 10.95
C PHE A 34 -4.84 -9.12 10.40
N GLY A 35 -4.81 -8.11 11.28
CA GLY A 35 -4.71 -6.71 10.87
C GLY A 35 -3.41 -6.39 10.12
N SER A 36 -2.28 -6.95 10.56
CA SER A 36 -0.97 -6.70 9.93
C SER A 36 -0.80 -7.38 8.57
N ALA A 37 -1.34 -8.59 8.39
CA ALA A 37 -1.33 -9.29 7.11
C ALA A 37 -2.21 -8.58 6.07
N PHE A 38 -3.41 -8.15 6.48
CA PHE A 38 -4.32 -7.42 5.61
C PHE A 38 -3.74 -6.06 5.19
N SER A 39 -3.14 -5.31 6.11
CA SER A 39 -2.49 -4.02 5.78
C SER A 39 -1.30 -4.20 4.83
N GLY A 40 -0.54 -5.29 4.98
CA GLY A 40 0.55 -5.62 4.05
C GLY A 40 0.05 -5.90 2.63
N ALA A 41 -1.03 -6.68 2.50
CA ALA A 41 -1.65 -6.95 1.20
C ALA A 41 -2.20 -5.66 0.54
N GLN A 42 -2.79 -4.76 1.33
CA GLN A 42 -3.24 -3.46 0.84
C GLN A 42 -2.09 -2.58 0.38
N PHE A 43 -0.97 -2.53 1.12
CA PHE A 43 0.22 -1.79 0.71
C PHE A 43 0.78 -2.32 -0.62
N GLN A 44 0.91 -3.64 -0.76
CA GLN A 44 1.36 -4.25 -2.02
C GLN A 44 0.41 -3.98 -3.20
N LYS A 45 -0.90 -3.89 -2.93
CA LYS A 45 -1.87 -3.44 -3.93
C LYS A 45 -1.61 -2.00 -4.35
N GLN A 46 -1.38 -1.09 -3.41
CA GLN A 46 -1.06 0.31 -3.69
C GLN A 46 0.22 0.44 -4.54
N VAL A 47 1.28 -0.32 -4.20
CA VAL A 47 2.51 -0.39 -4.98
C VAL A 47 2.22 -0.77 -6.43
N ARG A 48 1.48 -1.86 -6.65
CA ARG A 48 1.15 -2.34 -8.00
C ARG A 48 0.31 -1.34 -8.79
N VAL A 49 -0.69 -0.72 -8.15
CA VAL A 49 -1.53 0.29 -8.81
C VAL A 49 -0.69 1.49 -9.20
N LEU A 50 0.18 1.99 -8.31
CA LEU A 50 1.08 3.10 -8.63
C LEU A 50 2.02 2.75 -9.80
N THR A 51 2.65 1.57 -9.80
CA THR A 51 3.45 1.09 -10.94
C THR A 51 2.63 1.10 -12.24
N SER A 52 1.40 0.61 -12.20
CA SER A 52 0.51 0.60 -13.37
C SER A 52 0.13 2.01 -13.82
N THR A 53 -0.16 2.92 -12.90
CA THR A 53 -0.51 4.31 -13.19
C THR A 53 0.66 5.05 -13.84
N LEU A 54 1.88 4.89 -13.32
CA LEU A 54 3.08 5.49 -13.90
C LEU A 54 3.37 4.96 -15.31
N ASN A 55 3.28 3.64 -15.51
CA ASN A 55 3.44 3.04 -16.83
C ASN A 55 2.35 3.47 -17.82
N GLN A 56 1.10 3.62 -17.37
CA GLN A 56 0.01 4.13 -18.21
C GLN A 56 0.25 5.58 -18.63
N ALA A 57 0.71 6.44 -17.72
CA ALA A 57 1.05 7.83 -18.02
C ALA A 57 2.19 7.92 -19.04
N ARG A 58 3.24 7.10 -18.88
CA ARG A 58 4.33 6.96 -19.85
C ARG A 58 3.81 6.53 -21.22
N ASN A 59 3.05 5.44 -21.27
CA ASN A 59 2.49 4.91 -22.52
C ASN A 59 1.55 5.91 -23.19
N LYS A 60 0.77 6.66 -22.42
CA LYS A 60 -0.08 7.75 -22.92
C LYS A 60 0.77 8.83 -23.57
N ALA A 61 1.86 9.28 -22.95
CA ALA A 61 2.77 10.27 -23.53
C ALA A 61 3.34 9.79 -24.88
N SER A 62 3.82 8.55 -24.95
CA SER A 62 4.34 7.96 -26.18
C SER A 62 3.27 7.79 -27.26
N ALA A 63 2.05 7.39 -26.89
CA ALA A 63 0.97 7.14 -27.85
C ALA A 63 0.33 8.43 -28.38
N THR A 64 0.21 9.47 -27.56
CA THR A 64 -0.42 10.74 -27.96
C THR A 64 0.56 11.76 -28.52
N GLY A 65 1.86 11.56 -28.34
CA GLY A 65 2.87 12.56 -28.69
C GLY A 65 2.80 13.81 -27.81
N GLN A 66 2.14 13.74 -26.64
CA GLN A 66 1.97 14.87 -25.72
C GLN A 66 2.74 14.64 -24.42
N ILE A 67 3.29 15.73 -23.86
CA ILE A 67 3.91 15.68 -22.54
C ILE A 67 2.83 15.40 -21.50
N ILE A 68 3.04 14.35 -20.69
CA ILE A 68 2.19 14.04 -19.55
C ILE A 68 2.91 14.48 -18.29
N ARG A 69 2.31 15.44 -17.58
CA ARG A 69 2.77 15.92 -16.28
C ARG A 69 1.93 15.31 -15.17
N LEU A 70 2.60 14.75 -14.17
CA LEU A 70 2.01 14.25 -12.95
C LEU A 70 2.56 15.01 -11.74
N GLU A 71 1.72 15.28 -10.76
CA GLU A 71 2.09 15.95 -9.52
C GLU A 71 1.23 15.47 -8.35
N LEU A 72 1.68 15.72 -7.11
CA LEU A 72 0.90 15.37 -5.93
C LEU A 72 -0.15 16.46 -5.69
N SER A 73 -1.38 16.07 -5.40
CA SER A 73 -2.43 17.01 -5.02
C SER A 73 -2.07 17.70 -3.70
N ALA A 74 -2.33 19.01 -3.62
CA ALA A 74 -2.11 19.79 -2.41
C ALA A 74 -3.21 19.59 -1.35
N THR A 75 -4.40 19.13 -1.78
CA THR A 75 -5.57 18.95 -0.93
C THR A 75 -5.85 17.49 -0.63
N ASP A 76 -5.59 16.62 -1.61
CA ASP A 76 -6.00 15.22 -1.57
C ASP A 76 -4.79 14.29 -1.55
N ARG A 77 -4.96 13.10 -0.95
CA ARG A 77 -3.95 12.03 -0.93
C ARG A 77 -3.91 11.32 -2.28
N SER A 78 -3.54 12.05 -3.33
CA SER A 78 -3.53 11.54 -4.69
C SER A 78 -2.44 12.14 -5.59
N LEU A 79 -2.07 11.34 -6.58
CA LEU A 79 -1.27 11.73 -7.74
C LEU A 79 -2.26 12.14 -8.84
N ILE A 80 -2.11 13.37 -9.33
CA ILE A 80 -2.98 13.99 -10.32
C ILE A 80 -2.22 14.26 -11.62
N ASP A 81 -2.95 14.41 -12.72
CA ASP A 81 -2.40 14.98 -13.95
C ASP A 81 -2.54 16.51 -13.99
N ALA A 82 -2.04 17.13 -15.05
CA ALA A 82 -2.11 18.58 -15.27
C ALA A 82 -3.53 19.16 -15.31
N SER A 83 -4.57 18.32 -15.46
CA SER A 83 -5.97 18.76 -15.41
C SER A 83 -6.60 18.62 -14.02
N GLY A 84 -5.83 18.15 -13.04
CA GLY A 84 -6.29 17.91 -11.67
C GLY A 84 -7.02 16.57 -11.49
N VAL A 85 -7.04 15.70 -12.50
CA VAL A 85 -7.71 14.40 -12.42
C VAL A 85 -6.86 13.44 -11.60
N SER A 86 -7.46 12.84 -10.56
CA SER A 86 -6.83 11.83 -9.71
C SER A 86 -6.57 10.53 -10.49
N LEU A 87 -5.31 10.17 -10.64
CA LEU A 87 -4.87 8.94 -11.33
C LEU A 87 -4.50 7.82 -10.36
N PHE A 88 -4.13 8.17 -9.14
CA PHE A 88 -3.82 7.25 -8.07
C PHE A 88 -4.09 7.92 -6.74
N SER A 89 -4.74 7.23 -5.82
CA SER A 89 -4.91 7.67 -4.44
C SER A 89 -4.37 6.61 -3.48
N TRP A 90 -3.93 7.06 -2.31
CA TRP A 90 -3.40 6.20 -1.27
C TRP A 90 -4.19 6.35 0.03
N SER A 91 -4.09 5.34 0.89
CA SER A 91 -4.81 5.27 2.16
C SER A 91 -4.25 6.23 3.22
N GLU A 92 -4.99 6.46 4.31
CA GLU A 92 -4.62 7.45 5.34
C GLU A 92 -3.31 7.15 6.06
N ASP A 93 -3.00 5.86 6.21
CA ASP A 93 -1.79 5.32 6.82
C ASP A 93 -0.59 5.30 5.87
N THR A 94 -0.78 5.74 4.63
CA THR A 94 0.22 5.74 3.56
C THR A 94 0.54 7.17 3.14
N GLN A 95 1.75 7.40 2.69
CA GLN A 95 2.20 8.67 2.15
C GLN A 95 3.05 8.44 0.90
N LEU A 96 2.77 9.20 -0.15
CA LEU A 96 3.60 9.30 -1.34
C LEU A 96 4.29 10.67 -1.35
N ILE A 97 5.61 10.68 -1.48
CA ILE A 97 6.41 11.92 -1.59
C ILE A 97 7.40 11.81 -2.74
N PHE A 98 7.82 12.96 -3.26
CA PHE A 98 9.04 13.04 -4.06
C PHE A 98 10.25 13.16 -3.14
N ILE A 99 11.34 12.52 -3.53
CA ILE A 99 12.62 12.63 -2.82
C ILE A 99 13.75 12.99 -3.79
N ASP A 100 14.79 13.65 -3.27
CA ASP A 100 16.02 13.89 -4.02
C ASP A 100 17.00 12.70 -3.95
N LYS A 101 18.18 12.85 -4.55
CA LYS A 101 19.23 11.81 -4.58
C LYS A 101 19.79 11.49 -3.20
N GLU A 102 19.67 12.42 -2.25
CA GLU A 102 20.07 12.26 -0.86
C GLU A 102 18.91 11.74 0.01
N HIS A 103 17.82 11.26 -0.61
CA HIS A 103 16.60 10.74 0.02
C HIS A 103 15.89 11.76 0.91
N ARG A 104 16.08 13.06 0.65
CA ARG A 104 15.39 14.12 1.37
C ARG A 104 14.04 14.39 0.72
N PRO A 105 12.96 14.56 1.50
CA PRO A 105 11.66 14.95 0.97
C PRO A 105 11.73 16.26 0.20
N LEU A 106 11.10 16.31 -0.96
CA LEU A 106 10.90 17.53 -1.74
C LEU A 106 9.55 18.16 -1.38
N GLU A 107 9.54 19.46 -1.06
CA GLU A 107 8.30 20.20 -0.75
C GLU A 107 7.35 20.28 -1.94
N SER A 108 7.91 20.33 -3.15
CA SER A 108 7.15 20.27 -4.39
C SER A 108 7.93 19.45 -5.41
N GLY A 109 7.21 18.73 -6.24
CA GLY A 109 7.80 17.87 -7.26
C GLY A 109 6.78 17.55 -8.33
N TYR A 110 7.27 17.28 -9.53
CA TYR A 110 6.46 16.83 -10.64
C TYR A 110 7.26 15.83 -11.47
N LEU A 111 6.55 14.90 -12.08
CA LEU A 111 7.07 13.93 -13.02
C LEU A 111 6.57 14.28 -14.41
N LEU A 112 7.49 14.39 -15.37
CA LEU A 112 7.18 14.57 -16.78
C LEU A 112 7.53 13.30 -17.53
N PHE A 113 6.56 12.76 -18.27
CA PHE A 113 6.83 11.84 -19.36
C PHE A 113 6.86 12.63 -20.66
N ILE A 114 8.00 12.58 -21.35
CA ILE A 114 8.25 13.34 -22.56
C ILE A 114 8.23 12.35 -23.74
N PRO A 115 7.36 12.56 -24.75
CA PRO A 115 7.31 11.71 -25.93
C PRO A 115 8.70 11.60 -26.57
N ASP A 116 9.10 10.38 -26.91
CA ASP A 116 10.38 10.04 -27.55
C ASP A 116 11.67 10.43 -26.80
N ALA A 117 11.59 11.14 -25.67
CA ALA A 117 12.73 11.64 -24.91
C ALA A 117 12.79 11.12 -23.46
N GLY A 118 11.87 10.23 -23.07
CA GLY A 118 11.88 9.56 -21.77
C GLY A 118 11.14 10.34 -20.69
N SER A 119 11.86 10.83 -19.68
CA SER A 119 11.27 11.59 -18.55
C SER A 119 12.22 12.64 -17.99
N ASN A 120 11.73 13.50 -17.08
CA ASN A 120 12.62 14.37 -16.30
C ASN A 120 13.43 13.63 -15.23
N GLY A 121 13.20 12.33 -15.03
CA GLY A 121 13.73 11.56 -13.92
C GLY A 121 13.09 11.97 -12.60
N ALA A 122 12.70 11.00 -11.80
CA ALA A 122 12.16 11.28 -10.46
C ALA A 122 12.31 10.05 -9.58
N THR A 123 12.37 10.30 -8.28
CA THR A 123 12.26 9.28 -7.26
C THR A 123 11.05 9.58 -6.39
N LEU A 124 10.13 8.62 -6.27
CA LEU A 124 8.99 8.71 -5.36
C LEU A 124 9.12 7.66 -4.27
N GLN A 125 8.76 8.04 -3.05
CA GLN A 125 8.75 7.14 -1.91
C GLN A 125 7.32 6.93 -1.46
N LEU A 126 6.85 5.68 -1.50
CA LEU A 126 5.60 5.25 -0.89
C LEU A 126 5.91 4.63 0.46
N SER A 127 5.47 5.26 1.54
CA SER A 127 5.67 4.77 2.91
C SER A 127 4.34 4.53 3.60
N GLN A 128 4.22 3.43 4.34
CA GLN A 128 3.09 3.13 5.19
C GLN A 128 3.57 3.01 6.63
N GLN A 129 2.89 3.70 7.54
CA GLN A 129 3.19 3.68 8.97
C GLN A 129 1.97 3.20 9.76
N LEU A 130 2.06 1.97 10.28
CA LEU A 130 0.99 1.34 11.06
C LEU A 130 1.54 0.88 12.41
N GLU A 131 1.23 1.62 13.48
CA GLU A 131 1.68 1.37 14.86
C GLU A 131 3.20 1.03 14.97
N LYS A 132 3.55 -0.26 14.93
CA LYS A 132 4.92 -0.79 15.09
C LYS A 132 5.56 -1.27 13.78
N GLN A 133 4.87 -1.13 12.64
CA GLN A 133 5.36 -1.57 11.33
C GLN A 133 5.49 -0.38 10.39
N LYS A 134 6.70 -0.19 9.87
CA LYS A 134 6.98 0.73 8.78
C LYS A 134 7.27 -0.10 7.53
N ARG A 135 6.59 0.21 6.43
CA ARG A 135 6.86 -0.37 5.11
C ARG A 135 7.18 0.77 4.15
N GLN A 136 8.20 0.60 3.33
CA GLN A 136 8.63 1.65 2.43
C GLN A 136 9.06 1.03 1.10
N VAL A 137 8.63 1.66 0.01
CA VAL A 137 9.02 1.30 -1.35
C VAL A 137 9.43 2.56 -2.07
N GLU A 138 10.57 2.50 -2.72
CA GLU A 138 11.08 3.56 -3.56
C GLU A 138 10.81 3.24 -5.02
N PHE A 139 10.26 4.20 -5.75
CA PHE A 139 10.01 4.15 -7.19
C PHE A 139 11.02 5.04 -7.88
N SER A 140 11.82 4.46 -8.76
CA SER A 140 12.79 5.19 -9.57
C SER A 140 12.28 5.28 -11.01
N ILE A 141 12.25 6.49 -11.56
CA ILE A 141 11.90 6.73 -12.95
C ILE A 141 13.16 7.13 -13.72
N SER A 142 13.48 6.36 -14.75
CA SER A 142 14.63 6.61 -15.62
C SER A 142 14.43 7.88 -16.45
N TRP A 143 15.35 8.83 -16.34
CA TRP A 143 15.36 10.03 -17.19
C TRP A 143 15.44 9.69 -18.69
N LEU A 144 16.26 8.69 -19.06
CA LEU A 144 16.52 8.34 -20.45
C LEU A 144 15.34 7.61 -21.12
N THR A 145 14.69 6.71 -20.40
CA THR A 145 13.69 5.79 -21.00
C THR A 145 12.26 6.05 -20.52
N GLY A 146 12.09 6.79 -19.43
CA GLY A 146 10.84 6.85 -18.68
C GLY A 146 10.49 5.52 -17.98
N GLY A 147 11.39 4.54 -17.97
CA GLY A 147 11.15 3.25 -17.32
C GLY A 147 10.91 3.41 -15.83
N VAL A 148 9.95 2.64 -15.31
CA VAL A 148 9.53 2.65 -13.90
C VAL A 148 10.02 1.37 -13.24
N SER A 149 10.85 1.50 -12.20
CA SER A 149 11.28 0.41 -11.33
C SER A 149 10.98 0.74 -9.87
N TYR A 150 10.91 -0.28 -9.01
CA TYR A 150 10.79 -0.05 -7.58
C TYR A 150 11.59 -1.06 -6.76
N GLU A 151 12.02 -0.64 -5.58
CA GLU A 151 12.70 -1.47 -4.59
C GLU A 151 12.09 -1.31 -3.20
N THR A 152 12.13 -2.38 -2.41
CA THR A 152 11.62 -2.37 -1.03
C THR A 152 12.75 -2.01 -0.07
N LEU A 153 12.47 -1.12 0.88
CA LEU A 153 13.40 -0.60 1.88
C LEU A 153 13.13 -1.17 3.27
#